data_AF-A0A9P6M8Q1-F1
#
_entry.id   AF-A0A9P6M8Q1-F1
#
_cell.length_a   1.000
_cell.length_b   1.000
_cell.length_c   1.000
_cell.angle_alpha   90.00
_cell.angle_beta   90.00
_cell.angle_gamma   90.00
#
_symmetry.space_group_name_H-M   'P 1'
#
loop_
_entity.id
_entity.type
_entity.pdbx_description
1 polymer ?
#
loop_
_entity_poly.entity_id
_entity_poly.type
_entity_poly.pdbx_seq_one_letter_code
_entity_poly.pdbx_strand_id
1 'polypeptide(L)'
;MKFIALVAFLASALVVSVVAAPVSVENSVALAQEVTPAKNPVGPTANPAETLVKSYIIVLKDTVATQEIVETESEIVKVGGTIEHRYTDVLKGFSAWLSDPAVNSLKAHPNIAYIEEDGEVRTLNAADE
;
A
#
# COMPACT_ATOMS: atom_id res chain seq x y z
N MET A 1 40.51 -16.61 30.46
CA MET A 1 40.54 -15.18 30.82
C MET A 1 39.12 -14.76 31.20
N LYS A 2 38.97 -14.06 32.33
CA LYS A 2 37.71 -13.86 33.07
C LYS A 2 36.88 -12.70 32.49
N PHE A 3 35.56 -12.87 32.49
CA PHE A 3 34.53 -11.86 32.19
C PHE A 3 34.53 -10.74 33.25
N ILE A 4 34.43 -9.47 32.82
CA ILE A 4 34.02 -8.34 33.68
C ILE A 4 33.11 -7.42 32.86
N ALA A 5 31.89 -7.25 33.37
CA ALA A 5 30.85 -6.35 32.89
C ALA A 5 31.13 -4.89 33.34
N LEU A 6 30.58 -3.91 32.61
CA LEU A 6 30.20 -2.64 33.22
C LEU A 6 28.95 -2.09 32.52
N VAL A 7 27.83 -2.28 33.19
CA VAL A 7 26.56 -1.61 32.92
C VAL A 7 26.65 -0.22 33.54
N ALA A 8 26.59 0.84 32.73
CA ALA A 8 26.51 2.20 33.23
C ALA A 8 25.04 2.62 33.35
N PHE A 9 24.57 2.68 34.59
CA PHE A 9 23.28 3.28 34.98
C PHE A 9 23.53 4.80 35.14
N LEU A 10 22.78 5.63 34.43
CA LEU A 10 22.73 7.07 34.71
C LEU A 10 21.27 7.52 34.71
N ALA A 11 20.80 7.79 35.92
CA ALA A 11 19.49 8.36 36.19
C ALA A 11 19.57 9.89 36.12
N SER A 12 18.56 10.53 35.53
CA SER A 12 17.98 11.77 36.05
C SER A 12 16.68 12.09 35.30
N ALA A 13 15.61 12.34 36.06
CA ALA A 13 14.28 12.66 35.58
C ALA A 13 14.10 14.18 35.41
N LEU A 14 13.33 14.60 34.40
CA LEU A 14 12.59 15.85 34.47
C LEU A 14 11.25 15.72 33.73
N VAL A 15 10.17 15.96 34.47
CA VAL A 15 8.79 16.03 34.02
C VAL A 15 8.50 17.45 33.52
N VAL A 16 7.87 17.62 32.36
CA VAL A 16 7.26 18.90 31.96
C VAL A 16 5.90 18.68 31.32
N SER A 17 4.96 19.53 31.74
CA SER A 17 3.51 19.44 31.70
C SER A 17 2.85 19.44 30.31
N VAL A 18 1.70 18.75 30.24
CA VAL A 18 0.69 18.89 29.19
C VAL A 18 0.04 20.26 29.30
N VAL A 19 0.11 21.07 28.24
CA VAL A 19 -0.73 22.26 28.06
C VAL A 19 -1.88 21.87 27.15
N ALA A 20 -3.10 21.82 27.69
CA ALA A 20 -4.32 21.70 26.92
C ALA A 20 -4.67 23.07 26.32
N ALA A 21 -4.68 23.17 24.99
CA ALA A 21 -5.18 24.35 24.29
C ALA A 21 -6.73 24.29 24.20
N PRO A 22 -7.45 25.41 24.40
CA PRO A 22 -8.89 25.45 24.22
C PRO A 22 -9.27 25.39 22.73
N VAL A 23 -10.16 24.45 22.40
CA VAL A 23 -10.86 24.41 21.11
C VAL A 23 -11.90 25.52 21.10
N SER A 24 -11.66 26.56 20.31
CA SER A 24 -12.70 27.56 19.98
C SER A 24 -13.62 26.96 18.91
N VAL A 25 -14.84 26.66 19.30
CA VAL A 25 -15.94 26.33 18.39
C VAL A 25 -16.53 27.63 17.87
N GLU A 26 -16.26 27.98 16.62
CA GLU A 26 -16.98 29.06 15.94
C GLU A 26 -17.99 28.49 14.94
N ASN A 27 -19.23 28.49 15.43
CA ASN A 27 -20.45 28.11 14.74
C ASN A 27 -20.89 29.24 13.81
N SER A 28 -20.60 29.14 12.51
CA SER A 28 -21.12 30.05 11.49
C SER A 28 -22.16 29.32 10.63
N VAL A 29 -23.43 29.49 10.98
CA VAL A 29 -24.57 29.09 10.15
C VAL A 29 -24.83 30.24 9.17
N ALA A 30 -24.47 30.05 7.90
CA ALA A 30 -24.93 30.91 6.81
C ALA A 30 -26.07 30.19 6.07
N LEU A 31 -27.26 30.76 6.17
CA LEU A 31 -28.47 30.34 5.48
C LEU A 31 -28.42 30.71 3.99
N ALA A 32 -28.95 29.79 3.18
CA ALA A 32 -29.60 30.00 1.88
C ALA A 32 -28.72 30.39 0.67
N GLN A 33 -28.42 29.38 -0.15
CA GLN A 33 -28.62 29.52 -1.60
C GLN A 33 -29.58 28.43 -2.07
N GLU A 34 -30.64 28.90 -2.71
CA GLU A 34 -31.71 28.11 -3.30
C GLU A 34 -31.19 27.20 -4.42
N VAL A 35 -31.78 26.01 -4.47
CA VAL A 35 -31.58 24.95 -5.44
C VAL A 35 -32.25 25.33 -6.77
N THR A 36 -31.55 25.20 -7.90
CA THR A 36 -32.18 24.69 -9.15
C THR A 36 -31.21 23.81 -9.95
N PRO A 37 -31.74 22.83 -10.72
CA PRO A 37 -31.07 21.56 -10.99
C PRO A 37 -30.37 21.53 -12.35
N ALA A 38 -29.10 21.11 -12.38
CA ALA A 38 -28.42 20.69 -13.59
C ALA A 38 -28.10 19.18 -13.52
N LYS A 39 -28.91 18.44 -14.28
CA LYS A 39 -28.82 17.02 -14.63
C LYS A 39 -27.40 16.63 -15.07
N ASN A 40 -26.71 15.84 -14.25
CA ASN A 40 -25.71 14.82 -14.62
C ASN A 40 -25.43 13.96 -13.37
N PRO A 41 -25.48 12.62 -13.43
CA PRO A 41 -25.03 11.80 -12.30
C PRO A 41 -23.50 11.94 -12.22
N VAL A 42 -23.04 12.81 -11.34
CA VAL A 42 -21.66 12.83 -10.86
C VAL A 42 -21.43 11.46 -10.20
N GLY A 43 -20.61 10.62 -10.83
CA GLY A 43 -20.09 9.41 -10.21
C GLY A 43 -19.40 9.75 -8.88
N PRO A 44 -19.20 8.77 -7.99
CA PRO A 44 -18.77 9.04 -6.62
C PRO A 44 -17.55 9.97 -6.61
N THR A 45 -17.71 11.13 -5.98
CA THR A 45 -16.63 12.06 -5.67
C THR A 45 -15.62 11.31 -4.83
N ALA A 46 -14.57 10.77 -5.46
CA ALA A 46 -13.52 10.06 -4.77
C ALA A 46 -12.88 10.99 -3.74
N ASN A 47 -12.87 10.55 -2.48
CA ASN A 47 -12.18 11.20 -1.40
C ASN A 47 -10.66 11.21 -1.71
N PRO A 48 -9.95 12.35 -1.67
CA PRO A 48 -8.52 12.45 -2.04
C PRO A 48 -7.54 11.60 -1.21
N ALA A 49 -8.03 10.85 -0.21
CA ALA A 49 -7.22 10.06 0.70
C ALA A 49 -7.33 8.54 0.51
N GLU A 50 -8.21 8.04 -0.37
CA GLU A 50 -8.27 6.61 -0.67
C GLU A 50 -7.19 6.27 -1.70
N THR A 51 -6.10 5.70 -1.21
CA THR A 51 -5.09 5.11 -2.08
C THR A 51 -5.73 3.94 -2.83
N LEU A 52 -5.94 4.09 -4.13
CA LEU A 52 -6.49 3.05 -4.97
C LEU A 52 -5.54 1.84 -4.98
N VAL A 53 -6.04 0.69 -4.55
CA VAL A 53 -5.32 -0.59 -4.57
C VAL A 53 -5.85 -1.42 -5.75
N LYS A 54 -4.93 -2.03 -6.50
CA LYS A 54 -5.22 -2.87 -7.66
C LYS A 54 -4.49 -4.21 -7.56
N SER A 55 -4.92 -5.21 -8.34
CA SER A 55 -4.23 -6.50 -8.42
C SER A 55 -3.07 -6.41 -9.42
N TYR A 56 -1.94 -7.00 -9.06
CA TYR A 56 -0.75 -7.07 -9.89
C TYR A 56 -0.14 -8.47 -9.86
N ILE A 57 0.47 -8.85 -10.98
CA ILE A 57 1.38 -9.98 -11.08
C ILE A 57 2.81 -9.45 -11.00
N ILE A 58 3.57 -9.92 -10.02
CA ILE A 58 4.97 -9.57 -9.77
C ILE A 58 5.81 -10.77 -10.18
N VAL A 59 6.58 -10.62 -11.26
CA VAL A 59 7.44 -11.68 -11.78
C VAL A 59 8.87 -11.45 -11.32
N LEU A 60 9.49 -12.46 -10.73
CA LEU A 60 10.88 -12.45 -10.31
C LEU A 60 11.78 -12.96 -11.42
N LYS A 61 13.06 -12.60 -11.36
CA LYS A 61 14.07 -13.15 -12.28
C LYS A 61 14.27 -14.64 -12.01
N ASP A 62 14.53 -15.42 -13.05
CA ASP A 62 14.72 -16.87 -12.94
C ASP A 62 15.91 -17.27 -12.05
N THR A 63 16.90 -16.38 -11.92
CA THR A 63 18.12 -16.60 -11.15
C THR A 63 17.94 -16.45 -9.64
N VAL A 64 16.79 -15.95 -9.17
CA VAL A 64 16.55 -15.66 -7.75
C VAL A 64 16.50 -16.95 -6.94
N ALA A 65 17.25 -17.01 -5.84
CA ALA A 65 17.29 -18.18 -4.96
C ALA A 65 16.02 -18.27 -4.09
N THR A 66 15.64 -19.48 -3.64
CA THR A 66 14.41 -19.68 -2.84
C THR A 66 14.34 -18.79 -1.60
N GLN A 67 15.46 -18.56 -0.93
CA GLN A 67 15.52 -17.69 0.24
C GLN A 67 15.22 -16.22 -0.11
N GLU A 68 15.74 -15.75 -1.23
CA GLU A 68 15.53 -14.39 -1.74
C GLU A 68 14.07 -14.16 -2.20
N ILE A 69 13.36 -15.22 -2.62
CA ILE A 69 11.92 -15.15 -2.90
C ILE A 69 11.15 -14.79 -1.62
N VAL A 70 11.46 -15.45 -0.50
CA VAL A 70 10.83 -15.17 0.81
C VAL A 70 11.13 -13.75 1.28
N GLU A 71 12.36 -13.27 1.06
CA GLU A 71 12.75 -11.90 1.37
C GLU A 71 11.98 -10.88 0.52
N THR A 72 11.88 -11.13 -0.80
CA THR A 72 11.11 -10.28 -1.72
C THR A 72 9.63 -10.21 -1.33
N GLU A 73 9.04 -11.33 -0.91
CA GLU A 73 7.68 -11.36 -0.38
C GLU A 73 7.51 -10.46 0.85
N SER A 74 8.47 -10.54 1.79
CA SER A 74 8.47 -9.69 2.98
C SER A 74 8.57 -8.21 2.61
N GLU A 75 9.35 -7.86 1.60
CA GLU A 75 9.46 -6.48 1.11
C GLU A 75 8.17 -5.98 0.47
N ILE A 76 7.47 -6.81 -0.30
CA ILE A 76 6.14 -6.50 -0.85
C ILE A 76 5.16 -6.19 0.29
N VAL A 77 5.14 -6.99 1.36
CA VAL A 77 4.27 -6.75 2.52
C VAL A 77 4.67 -5.47 3.27
N LYS A 78 5.97 -5.20 3.42
CA LYS A 78 6.48 -3.98 4.10
C LYS A 78 6.05 -2.70 3.40
N VAL A 79 5.91 -2.70 2.07
CA VAL A 79 5.41 -1.53 1.31
C VAL A 79 3.89 -1.45 1.28
N GLY A 80 3.19 -2.28 2.07
CA GLY A 80 1.73 -2.29 2.19
C GLY A 80 1.02 -3.21 1.19
N GLY A 81 1.77 -4.07 0.49
CA GLY A 81 1.19 -5.07 -0.41
C GLY A 81 0.55 -6.23 0.33
N THR A 82 -0.47 -6.84 -0.29
CA THR A 82 -1.10 -8.08 0.22
C THR A 82 -0.93 -9.18 -0.79
N ILE A 83 -0.16 -10.22 -0.45
CA ILE A 83 0.04 -11.41 -1.30
C ILE A 83 -1.25 -12.21 -1.40
N GLU A 84 -1.69 -12.48 -2.63
CA GLU A 84 -2.85 -13.32 -2.92
C GLU A 84 -2.41 -14.73 -3.37
N HIS A 85 -1.45 -14.82 -4.29
CA HIS A 85 -0.95 -16.09 -4.80
C HIS A 85 0.59 -16.11 -4.89
N ARG A 86 1.17 -17.32 -4.81
CA ARG A 86 2.61 -17.57 -4.99
C ARG A 86 2.80 -18.51 -6.16
N TYR A 87 3.56 -18.08 -7.16
CA TYR A 87 3.91 -18.90 -8.31
C TYR A 87 5.28 -19.56 -8.07
N THR A 88 5.35 -20.88 -8.20
CA THR A 88 6.58 -21.66 -7.99
C THR A 88 6.96 -22.56 -9.16
N ASP A 89 6.00 -22.92 -10.00
CA ASP A 89 6.18 -24.02 -10.97
C ASP A 89 6.54 -23.50 -12.38
N VAL A 90 5.74 -22.57 -12.91
CA VAL A 90 5.88 -22.05 -14.29
C VAL A 90 6.74 -20.79 -14.33
N LEU A 91 6.69 -20.00 -13.25
CA LEU A 91 7.51 -18.81 -13.03
C LEU A 91 7.67 -18.61 -11.52
N LYS A 92 8.69 -17.82 -11.13
CA LYS A 92 8.87 -17.36 -9.74
C LYS A 92 8.17 -16.01 -9.59
N GLY A 93 7.24 -15.90 -8.65
CA GLY A 93 6.51 -14.65 -8.49
C GLY A 93 5.34 -14.70 -7.54
N PHE A 94 4.57 -13.60 -7.55
CA PHE A 94 3.41 -13.40 -6.70
C PHE A 94 2.28 -12.74 -7.48
N SER A 95 1.04 -13.00 -7.09
CA SER A 95 -0.02 -12.00 -7.28
C SER A 95 -0.21 -11.24 -5.98
N ALA A 96 -0.43 -9.92 -6.06
CA ALA A 96 -0.60 -9.09 -4.89
C ALA A 96 -1.49 -7.88 -5.16
N TRP A 97 -2.22 -7.46 -4.14
CA TRP A 97 -2.88 -6.17 -4.10
C TRP A 97 -1.88 -5.09 -3.73
N LEU A 98 -1.66 -4.11 -4.62
CA LEU A 98 -0.72 -3.02 -4.45
C LEU A 98 -1.36 -1.67 -4.77
N SER A 99 -0.88 -0.64 -4.09
CA SER A 99 -1.12 0.74 -4.48
C SER A 99 -0.08 1.24 -5.49
N ASP A 100 -0.39 2.30 -6.23
CA ASP A 100 0.56 2.90 -7.17
C ASP A 100 1.90 3.32 -6.50
N PRO A 101 1.91 3.92 -5.28
CA PRO A 101 3.15 4.17 -4.56
C PRO A 101 3.95 2.90 -4.24
N ALA A 102 3.28 1.80 -3.88
CA ALA A 102 3.94 0.51 -3.60
C ALA A 102 4.54 -0.11 -4.87
N VAL A 103 3.83 -0.05 -6.01
CA VAL A 103 4.40 -0.48 -7.29
C VAL A 103 5.64 0.35 -7.63
N ASN A 104 5.57 1.68 -7.46
CA ASN A 104 6.69 2.56 -7.77
C ASN A 104 7.92 2.30 -6.89
N SER A 105 7.74 1.96 -5.61
CA SER A 105 8.88 1.59 -4.74
C SER A 105 9.52 0.25 -5.12
N LEU A 106 8.72 -0.68 -5.66
CA LEU A 106 9.18 -2.01 -6.08
C LEU A 106 9.84 -2.05 -7.46
N LYS A 107 9.62 -1.05 -8.33
CA LYS A 107 10.19 -1.01 -9.71
C LYS A 107 11.71 -1.15 -9.78
N ALA A 108 12.43 -0.71 -8.74
CA ALA A 108 13.89 -0.79 -8.67
C ALA A 108 14.41 -2.03 -7.93
N HIS A 109 13.52 -2.93 -7.48
CA HIS A 109 13.90 -4.09 -6.68
C HIS A 109 14.77 -5.06 -7.49
N PRO A 110 15.93 -5.51 -6.96
CA PRO A 110 16.92 -6.24 -7.74
C PRO A 110 16.44 -7.61 -8.23
N ASN A 111 15.50 -8.24 -7.51
CA ASN A 111 15.00 -9.58 -7.84
C ASN A 111 13.75 -9.54 -8.75
N ILE A 112 13.11 -8.38 -8.91
CA ILE A 112 11.91 -8.26 -9.74
C ILE A 112 12.33 -8.10 -11.21
N ALA A 113 11.73 -8.91 -12.07
CA ALA A 113 11.88 -8.79 -13.52
C ALA A 113 10.92 -7.73 -14.07
N TYR A 114 9.64 -7.82 -13.70
CA TYR A 114 8.62 -6.83 -14.04
C TYR A 114 7.39 -6.96 -13.12
N ILE A 115 6.54 -5.94 -13.15
CA ILE A 115 5.25 -5.86 -12.44
C ILE A 115 4.20 -5.46 -13.47
N GLU A 116 3.11 -6.22 -13.57
CA GLU A 116 2.01 -5.99 -14.51
C GLU A 116 0.67 -5.98 -13.77
N GLU A 117 -0.24 -5.07 -14.14
CA GLU A 117 -1.59 -5.03 -13.58
C GLU A 117 -2.38 -6.26 -14.07
N ASP A 118 -3.04 -6.97 -13.16
CA ASP A 118 -3.84 -8.15 -13.51
C ASP A 118 -5.09 -7.75 -14.31
N GLY A 119 -5.41 -8.51 -15.35
CA GLY A 119 -6.38 -8.13 -16.38
C GLY A 119 -7.46 -9.18 -16.64
N GLU A 120 -8.67 -8.72 -16.92
CA GLU A 120 -9.78 -9.61 -17.29
C GLU A 120 -9.67 -10.06 -18.76
N VAL A 121 -9.84 -11.37 -18.98
CA VAL A 121 -9.96 -11.95 -20.33
C VAL A 121 -11.40 -12.41 -20.55
N ARG A 122 -11.96 -12.11 -21.74
CA ARG A 122 -13.33 -12.48 -22.12
C ARG A 122 -13.30 -13.43 -23.31
N THR A 123 -14.17 -14.42 -23.28
CA THR A 123 -14.43 -15.27 -24.44
C THR A 123 -15.21 -14.47 -25.49
N LEU A 124 -14.88 -14.65 -26.77
CA LEU A 124 -15.70 -14.12 -27.85
C LEU A 124 -16.98 -14.97 -27.95
N ASN A 125 -18.14 -14.38 -27.70
CA ASN A 125 -19.42 -15.05 -27.93
C ASN A 125 -19.73 -15.03 -29.43
N ALA A 126 -19.84 -16.19 -30.06
CA ALA A 126 -20.18 -16.35 -31.47
C ALA A 126 -21.68 -16.14 -31.79
N ALA A 127 -22.40 -15.34 -30.99
CA ALA A 127 -23.85 -15.14 -31.10
C ALA A 127 -24.24 -13.73 -31.59
N ASP A 128 -23.27 -12.90 -31.96
CA ASP A 128 -23.49 -11.54 -32.49
C ASP A 128 -23.16 -11.44 -34.00
N GLU A 129 -23.59 -12.42 -34.82
CA GLU A 129 -23.67 -12.31 -36.30
C GLU A 129 -25.13 -12.42 -36.78
#